data_AF-A0A7C4X5Q1-F1
#
_entry.id   AF-A0A7C4X5Q1-F1
#
_cell.length_a   1.000
_cell.length_b   1.000
_cell.length_c   1.000
_cell.angle_alpha   90.00
_cell.angle_beta   90.00
_cell.angle_gamma   90.00
#
_symmetry.space_group_name_H-M   'P 1'
#
loop_
_entity.id
_entity.type
_entity.pdbx_description
1 polymer ?
#
loop_
_entity_poly.entity_id
_entity_poly.type
_entity_poly.pdbx_seq_one_letter_code
_entity_poly.pdbx_strand_id
1 'polypeptide(L)'
;MTTAWTVLLIGVSTVFIGLILIIALIVIIRAMLSPRSKPAPHAEPQTANKSDNSAELIAVITASVAAMMNTSASTIRIASIQKADAPAWAFAERMSRKSKGTLLR
;
A
#
# COMPACT_ATOMS: atom_id res chain seq x y z
N MET A 1 -35.64 -21.70 -34.74
CA MET A 1 -34.57 -22.71 -34.67
C MET A 1 -33.24 -21.99 -34.51
N THR A 2 -32.87 -21.67 -33.26
CA THR A 2 -31.55 -21.10 -32.96
C THR A 2 -30.53 -22.24 -33.06
N THR A 3 -29.61 -22.13 -34.01
CA THR A 3 -28.54 -23.11 -34.15
C THR A 3 -27.67 -23.11 -32.88
N ALA A 4 -27.09 -24.26 -32.50
CA ALA A 4 -26.24 -24.38 -31.31
C ALA A 4 -25.11 -23.34 -31.28
N TRP A 5 -24.63 -22.94 -32.47
CA TRP A 5 -23.67 -21.86 -32.66
C TRP A 5 -24.17 -20.51 -32.10
N THR A 6 -25.43 -20.17 -32.31
CA THR A 6 -26.03 -18.90 -31.84
C THR A 6 -26.00 -18.81 -30.31
N VAL A 7 -26.28 -19.92 -29.62
CA VAL A 7 -26.25 -19.98 -28.15
C VAL A 7 -24.83 -19.79 -27.63
N LEU A 8 -23.83 -20.42 -28.28
CA LEU A 8 -22.42 -20.23 -27.96
C LEU A 8 -21.99 -18.75 -28.09
N LEU A 9 -22.36 -18.09 -29.19
CA LEU A 9 -22.04 -16.68 -29.42
C LEU A 9 -22.69 -15.75 -28.40
N ILE A 10 -23.95 -15.99 -28.05
CA ILE A 10 -24.66 -15.21 -27.02
C ILE A 10 -24.01 -15.41 -25.65
N GLY A 11 -23.61 -16.65 -25.33
CA GLY A 11 -22.91 -16.98 -24.09
C GLY A 11 -21.55 -16.29 -23.95
N VAL A 12 -20.71 -16.35 -24.99
CA VAL A 12 -19.40 -15.68 -24.99
C VAL A 12 -19.57 -14.16 -24.95
N SER A 13 -20.54 -13.62 -25.70
CA SER A 13 -20.83 -12.18 -25.72
C SER A 13 -21.28 -11.65 -24.36
N THR A 14 -22.23 -12.33 -23.70
CA THR A 14 -22.75 -11.87 -22.39
C THR A 14 -21.67 -11.85 -21.31
N VAL A 15 -20.75 -12.82 -21.32
CA VAL A 15 -19.61 -12.82 -20.41
C VAL A 15 -18.67 -11.65 -20.73
N PHE A 16 -18.37 -11.42 -22.00
CA PHE A 16 -17.50 -10.30 -22.42
C PHE A 16 -18.10 -8.94 -22.02
N ILE A 17 -19.40 -8.77 -22.24
CA ILE A 17 -20.17 -7.59 -21.84
C ILE A 17 -20.17 -7.44 -20.32
N GLY A 18 -20.36 -8.53 -19.58
CA GLY A 18 -20.31 -8.54 -18.11
C GLY A 18 -18.95 -8.08 -17.58
N LEU A 19 -17.85 -8.59 -18.15
CA LEU A 19 -16.50 -8.16 -17.77
C LEU A 19 -16.28 -6.66 -18.07
N ILE A 20 -16.68 -6.19 -19.25
CA ILE A 20 -16.58 -4.77 -19.62
C ILE A 20 -17.39 -3.90 -18.64
N LEU A 21 -18.62 -4.30 -18.33
CA LEU A 21 -19.50 -3.56 -17.43
C LEU A 21 -18.90 -3.46 -16.03
N ILE A 22 -18.32 -4.54 -15.51
CA ILE A 22 -17.65 -4.55 -14.20
C ILE A 22 -16.46 -3.60 -14.20
N ILE A 23 -15.60 -3.66 -15.22
CA ILE A 23 -14.43 -2.77 -15.34
C ILE A 23 -14.88 -1.31 -15.42
N ALA A 24 -15.90 -1.01 -16.24
CA ALA A 24 -16.46 0.33 -16.35
C ALA A 24 -16.99 0.83 -15.00
N LEU A 25 -17.70 -0.02 -14.24
CA LEU A 25 -18.23 0.34 -12.92
C LEU A 25 -17.10 0.66 -11.92
N ILE A 26 -16.01 -0.12 -11.93
CA ILE A 26 -14.83 0.14 -11.11
C ILE A 26 -14.19 1.49 -11.48
N VAL A 27 -14.08 1.78 -12.78
CA VAL A 27 -13.53 3.05 -13.28
C VAL A 27 -14.40 4.23 -12.85
N ILE A 28 -15.73 4.11 -12.96
CA ILE A 28 -16.68 5.15 -12.54
C ILE A 28 -16.57 5.40 -11.03
N ILE A 29 -16.52 4.34 -10.22
CA ILE A 29 -16.35 4.48 -8.77
C ILE A 29 -15.01 5.15 -8.46
N ARG A 30 -13.91 4.77 -9.11
CA ARG A 30 -12.59 5.42 -8.94
C ARG A 30 -12.62 6.89 -9.38
N ALA A 31 -13.29 7.22 -10.47
CA ALA A 31 -13.43 8.59 -10.95
C ALA A 31 -14.26 9.45 -9.98
N MET A 32 -15.30 8.87 -9.39
CA MET A 32 -16.19 9.54 -8.43
C MET A 32 -15.56 9.68 -7.04
N LEU A 33 -14.77 8.69 -6.61
CA LEU A 33 -14.00 8.71 -5.36
C LEU A 33 -12.66 9.44 -5.48
N SER A 34 -12.25 9.87 -6.67
CA SER A 34 -11.14 10.81 -6.80
C SER A 34 -11.70 12.18 -6.42
N PRO A 35 -11.47 12.71 -5.20
CA PRO A 35 -11.63 14.14 -5.00
C PRO A 35 -10.79 14.81 -6.07
N ARG A 36 -11.35 15.84 -6.69
CA ARG A 36 -10.68 16.66 -7.67
C ARG A 36 -9.47 17.29 -6.98
N SER A 37 -8.35 16.56 -6.94
CA SER A 37 -7.05 17.13 -6.67
C SER A 37 -6.79 18.02 -7.86
N LYS A 38 -7.15 19.28 -7.68
CA LYS A 38 -6.54 20.40 -8.39
C LYS A 38 -5.05 20.08 -8.45
N PRO A 39 -4.39 20.19 -9.62
CA PRO A 39 -2.95 20.12 -9.67
C PRO A 39 -2.45 21.20 -8.71
N ALA A 40 -2.03 20.80 -7.51
CA ALA A 40 -1.29 21.67 -6.64
C ALA A 40 0.00 21.96 -7.44
N PRO A 41 0.33 23.24 -7.67
CA PRO A 41 1.55 23.60 -8.35
C PRO A 41 2.70 22.77 -7.81
N HIS A 42 3.49 22.23 -8.73
CA HIS A 42 4.75 21.56 -8.48
C HIS A 42 5.48 22.30 -7.36
N ALA A 43 5.34 21.80 -6.13
CA ALA A 43 6.20 22.21 -5.05
C ALA A 43 7.49 21.47 -5.35
N GLU A 44 8.48 22.24 -5.81
CA GLU A 44 9.88 21.83 -5.83
C GLU A 44 10.17 20.97 -4.60
N PRO A 45 10.99 19.92 -4.75
CA PRO A 45 11.42 19.10 -3.62
C PRO A 45 12.01 20.05 -2.57
N GLN A 46 11.25 20.30 -1.50
CA GLN A 46 11.77 20.98 -0.33
C GLN A 46 12.90 20.09 0.18
N THR A 47 14.10 20.62 0.00
CA THR A 47 15.36 20.16 0.55
C THR A 47 15.21 19.92 2.05
N ALA A 48 14.77 18.72 2.42
CA ALA A 48 14.99 18.18 3.75
C ALA A 48 16.39 17.58 3.73
N ASN A 49 17.37 18.47 3.93
CA ASN A 49 18.76 18.14 4.15
C ASN A 49 18.87 17.33 5.47
N LYS A 50 18.57 16.03 5.40
CA LYS A 50 18.67 15.10 6.53
C LYS A 50 19.00 13.70 6.03
N SER A 51 20.28 13.51 5.71
CA SER A 51 20.93 12.22 5.42
C SER A 51 20.31 11.46 4.24
N ASP A 52 20.97 11.45 3.08
CA ASP A 52 20.59 10.69 1.87
C ASP A 52 20.02 9.29 2.15
N ASN A 53 20.58 8.57 3.13
CA ASN A 53 20.11 7.23 3.52
C ASN A 53 18.65 7.18 4.00
N SER A 54 18.13 8.23 4.65
CA SER A 54 16.76 8.19 5.17
C SER A 54 15.72 8.26 4.05
N ALA A 55 16.01 9.04 3.00
CA ALA A 55 15.12 9.16 1.85
C ALA A 55 15.06 7.85 1.05
N GLU A 56 16.21 7.21 0.85
CA GLU A 56 16.29 5.89 0.21
C GLU A 56 15.53 4.83 1.02
N LEU A 57 15.72 4.78 2.34
CA LEU A 57 14.99 3.88 3.22
C LEU A 57 13.48 4.12 3.16
N ILE A 58 13.03 5.37 3.16
CA ILE A 58 11.61 5.73 3.02
C ILE A 58 11.06 5.21 1.70
N ALA A 59 11.78 5.42 0.59
CA ALA A 59 11.34 4.98 -0.74
C ALA A 59 11.21 3.45 -0.82
N VAL A 60 12.20 2.71 -0.34
CA VAL A 60 12.18 1.24 -0.34
C VAL A 60 11.05 0.69 0.54
N ILE A 61 10.88 1.24 1.76
CA ILE A 61 9.82 0.82 2.68
C ILE A 61 8.44 1.12 2.06
N THR A 62 8.23 2.33 1.57
CA THR A 62 6.95 2.72 0.95
C THR A 62 6.64 1.88 -0.28
N ALA A 63 7.61 1.64 -1.15
CA ALA A 63 7.43 0.82 -2.35
C ALA A 63 7.09 -0.64 -1.98
N SER A 64 7.79 -1.20 -1.00
CA SER A 64 7.56 -2.58 -0.54
C SER A 64 6.16 -2.75 0.05
N VAL A 65 5.76 -1.83 0.93
CA VAL A 65 4.43 -1.85 1.56
C VAL A 65 3.33 -1.57 0.54
N ALA A 66 3.56 -0.64 -0.39
CA ALA A 66 2.63 -0.35 -1.48
C ALA A 66 2.39 -1.60 -2.35
N ALA A 67 3.45 -2.33 -2.71
CA ALA A 67 3.36 -3.56 -3.48
C ALA A 67 2.66 -4.69 -2.71
N MET A 68 3.00 -4.90 -1.43
CA MET A 68 2.38 -5.96 -0.61
C MET A 68 0.89 -5.71 -0.34
N MET A 69 0.52 -4.45 -0.09
CA MET A 69 -0.86 -4.08 0.26
C MET A 69 -1.69 -3.69 -0.96
N ASN A 70 -1.12 -3.75 -2.17
CA ASN A 70 -1.71 -3.29 -3.43
C ASN A 70 -2.31 -1.87 -3.30
N THR A 71 -1.62 -0.98 -2.58
CA THR A 71 -2.04 0.39 -2.28
C THR A 71 -1.08 1.40 -2.91
N SER A 72 -1.55 2.63 -3.14
CA SER A 72 -0.71 3.70 -3.72
C SER A 72 0.30 4.23 -2.68
N ALA A 73 1.53 4.52 -3.11
CA ALA A 73 2.57 5.14 -2.29
C ALA A 73 2.12 6.47 -1.63
N SER A 74 1.20 7.19 -2.26
CA SER A 74 0.60 8.43 -1.74
C SER A 74 -0.24 8.24 -0.47
N THR A 75 -0.68 7.01 -0.18
CA THR A 75 -1.52 6.68 0.98
C THR A 75 -0.68 6.42 2.23
N ILE A 76 0.61 6.15 2.07
CA ILE A 76 1.52 5.73 3.15
C ILE A 76 2.35 6.93 3.59
N ARG A 77 2.34 7.23 4.89
CA ARG A 77 3.19 8.27 5.49
C ARG A 77 4.01 7.70 6.63
N ILE A 78 5.33 7.88 6.57
CA ILE A 78 6.25 7.54 7.65
C ILE A 78 6.29 8.73 8.61
N ALA A 79 5.77 8.54 9.83
CA ALA A 79 5.71 9.60 10.84
C ALA A 79 7.07 9.92 11.46
N SER A 80 7.92 8.93 11.71
CA SER A 80 9.23 9.12 12.31
C SER A 80 10.16 7.93 12.04
N ILE A 81 11.43 8.22 11.79
CA ILE A 81 12.51 7.24 11.75
C ILE A 81 13.52 7.66 12.82
N GLN A 82 13.69 6.80 13.82
CA GLN A 82 14.65 7.02 14.89
C GLN A 82 15.64 5.86 14.92
N LYS A 83 16.93 6.19 14.97
CA LYS A 83 17.97 5.20 15.24
C LYS A 83 17.93 4.88 16.72
N ALA A 84 17.67 3.62 17.05
CA ALA A 84 17.75 3.15 18.44
C ALA A 84 19.23 3.08 18.87
N ASP A 85 19.54 3.62 20.05
CA ASP A 85 20.90 3.68 20.60
C ASP A 85 21.40 2.30 21.04
N ALA A 86 20.47 1.39 21.36
CA ALA A 86 20.73 -0.01 21.64
C ALA A 86 19.93 -0.91 20.68
N PRO A 87 20.47 -2.08 20.29
CA PRO A 87 19.75 -2.99 19.44
C PRO A 87 18.52 -3.54 20.18
N ALA A 88 17.39 -3.68 19.46
CA ALA A 88 16.10 -4.04 20.06
C ALA A 88 16.13 -5.35 20.88
N TRP A 89 16.99 -6.30 20.49
CA TRP A 89 17.17 -7.56 21.23
C TRP A 89 17.80 -7.37 22.62
N ALA A 90 18.66 -6.36 22.81
CA ALA A 90 19.24 -6.05 24.11
C ALA A 90 18.18 -5.54 25.11
N PHE A 91 17.12 -4.88 24.65
CA PHE A 91 15.99 -4.48 25.50
C PHE A 91 15.12 -5.68 25.87
N ALA A 92 14.85 -6.57 24.91
CA ALA A 92 14.08 -7.79 25.14
C ALA A 92 14.75 -8.72 26.17
N GLU A 93 16.08 -8.89 26.09
CA GLU A 93 16.84 -9.67 27.07
C GLU A 93 16.76 -9.08 28.49
N ARG A 94 16.85 -7.74 28.61
CA ARG A 94 16.72 -7.05 29.90
C ARG A 94 15.33 -7.27 30.52
N MET A 95 14.27 -7.23 29.70
CA MET A 95 12.90 -7.50 30.18
C MET A 95 12.69 -8.97 30.55
N SER A 96 13.23 -9.91 29.78
CA SER A 96 13.18 -11.34 30.08
C SER A 96 13.86 -11.69 31.42
N ARG A 97 15.02 -11.09 31.69
CA ARG A 97 15.73 -11.26 32.97
C ARG A 97 14.96 -10.71 34.18
N LYS A 98 14.24 -9.59 34.01
CA LYS A 98 13.45 -8.97 35.08
C LYS A 98 12.28 -9.85 35.53
N SER A 99 11.64 -10.57 34.61
CA SER A 99 10.54 -11.50 34.92
C SER A 99 11.02 -12.72 35.71
N LYS A 100 12.20 -13.28 35.36
CA LYS A 100 12.78 -14.45 36.04
C LYS A 100 13.25 -14.19 37.48
N GLY A 101 13.70 -12.96 37.78
CA GLY A 101 14.16 -12.59 39.13
C GLY A 101 13.04 -12.43 40.16
N THR A 102 11.80 -12.18 39.72
CA THR A 102 10.63 -11.98 40.60
C THR A 102 9.97 -13.30 41.03
N LEU A 103 10.23 -14.40 40.32
CA LEU A 103 9.64 -15.72 40.61
C LEU A 103 10.49 -16.60 41.54
N LEU A 104 11.65 -16.10 41.99
CA LEU A 104 12.57 -16.80 42.89
C LEU A 104 12.68 -16.11 44.26
N ARG A 105 11.65 -15.36 44.67
CA ARG A 105 11.61 -14.65 45.94
C ARG A 105 10.37 -15.01 46.74
#